data_AF-A0A522C913-F1
#
_entry.id   AF-A0A522C913-F1
#
_cell.length_a   1.000
_cell.length_b   1.000
_cell.length_c   1.000
_cell.angle_alpha   90.00
_cell.angle_beta   90.00
_cell.angle_gamma   90.00
#
_symmetry.space_group_name_H-M   'P 1'
#
loop_
_entity.id
_entity.type
_entity.pdbx_description
1 polymer ?
#
loop_
_entity_poly.entity_id
_entity_poly.type
_entity_poly.pdbx_seq_one_letter_code
_entity_poly.pdbx_strand_id
1 'polypeptide(L)'
;YSENPDKVIGGTYTKIPYDNNFFSAFQSIFINYSETKKKEPDYIATHAMVIDPELFKKVGGFSEDFSLPIIEDVEFSHRLRRLGFRLVMKPEILVRHIFNFTLIKSLKNAFKKSKYWTIYSLRNRDMFRDSGTASVELKTDVASCFLSAIFLLLFLFTSNTMFPGLTAITQAINLFTSRKLITAFFNTKGLVFGLAATIYYALIYPFAVGIGAISGIMHYLKMKGAGSSLPAPL
;
A
#
# COMPACT_ATOMS: atom_id res chain seq x y z
N TYR A 1 17.28 17.77 18.32
CA TYR A 1 17.36 17.37 16.90
C TYR A 1 18.76 17.58 16.29
N SER A 2 19.81 17.81 17.11
CA SER A 2 21.18 18.09 16.65
C SER A 2 22.12 16.87 16.58
N GLU A 3 21.64 15.64 16.80
CA GLU A 3 22.53 14.47 16.96
C GLU A 3 22.51 13.45 15.81
N ASN A 4 21.75 13.66 14.72
CA ASN A 4 21.78 12.75 13.56
C ASN A 4 21.30 13.43 12.26
N PRO A 5 22.17 14.15 11.53
CA PRO A 5 21.83 14.73 10.23
C PRO A 5 21.51 13.67 9.15
N ASP A 6 21.81 12.40 9.41
CA ASP A 6 21.68 11.31 8.42
C ASP A 6 20.35 10.54 8.50
N LYS A 7 19.37 11.04 9.25
CA LYS A 7 18.10 10.36 9.51
C LYS A 7 16.90 11.19 9.09
N VAL A 8 15.97 10.54 8.39
CA VAL A 8 14.62 11.05 8.15
C VAL A 8 13.66 10.29 9.04
N ILE A 9 12.86 11.02 9.80
CA ILE A 9 11.91 10.45 10.75
C ILE A 9 10.51 10.52 10.15
N GLY A 10 9.75 9.44 10.27
CA GLY A 10 8.32 9.43 9.95
C GLY A 10 7.47 9.09 11.15
N GLY A 11 6.31 9.72 11.22
CA GLY A 11 5.15 9.23 11.96
C GLY A 11 4.15 8.54 11.05
N THR A 12 2.94 8.36 11.56
CA THR A 12 1.83 7.75 10.83
C THR A 12 0.49 8.34 11.27
N TYR A 13 -0.61 7.85 10.71
CA TYR A 13 -1.95 8.20 11.18
C TYR A 13 -2.28 7.58 12.53
N THR A 14 -3.14 8.24 13.31
CA THR A 14 -3.86 7.59 14.39
C THR A 14 -4.66 6.40 13.84
N LYS A 15 -4.80 5.32 14.63
CA LYS A 15 -5.62 4.17 14.21
C LYS A 15 -7.10 4.53 14.04
N ILE A 16 -7.59 5.51 14.81
CA ILE A 16 -8.94 6.05 14.68
C ILE A 16 -8.85 7.41 13.98
N PRO A 17 -9.46 7.58 12.79
CA PRO A 17 -9.49 8.86 12.10
C PRO A 17 -10.48 9.82 12.77
N TYR A 18 -10.50 11.08 12.34
CA TYR A 18 -11.51 12.04 12.81
C TYR A 18 -12.92 11.64 12.33
N ASP A 19 -13.06 11.29 11.06
CA ASP A 19 -14.31 10.83 10.47
C ASP A 19 -14.45 9.31 10.64
N ASN A 20 -14.96 8.90 11.80
CA ASN A 20 -14.93 7.51 12.27
C ASN A 20 -15.99 6.58 11.63
N ASN A 21 -16.26 6.74 10.33
CA ASN A 21 -17.07 5.80 9.55
C ASN A 21 -16.25 4.54 9.19
N PHE A 22 -16.93 3.48 8.72
CA PHE A 22 -16.30 2.18 8.44
C PHE A 22 -15.10 2.28 7.49
N PHE A 23 -15.25 2.90 6.32
CA PHE A 23 -14.20 2.91 5.28
C PHE A 23 -13.01 3.80 5.66
N SER A 24 -13.28 4.88 6.39
CA SER A 24 -12.23 5.79 6.86
C SER A 24 -11.44 5.14 8.00
N ALA A 25 -12.12 4.46 8.93
CA ALA A 25 -11.47 3.68 9.98
C ALA A 25 -10.65 2.51 9.39
N PHE A 26 -11.21 1.81 8.40
CA PHE A 26 -10.49 0.76 7.67
C PHE A 26 -9.19 1.30 7.07
N GLN A 27 -9.28 2.42 6.34
CA GLN A 27 -8.11 3.04 5.72
C GLN A 27 -7.07 3.49 6.74
N SER A 28 -7.51 4.09 7.85
CA SER A 28 -6.61 4.58 8.91
C SER A 28 -5.86 3.43 9.58
N ILE A 29 -6.55 2.35 9.93
CA ILE A 29 -5.92 1.16 10.54
C ILE A 29 -4.98 0.47 9.54
N PHE A 30 -5.41 0.33 8.27
CA PHE A 30 -4.60 -0.28 7.23
C PHE A 30 -3.29 0.49 7.02
N ILE A 31 -3.35 1.82 6.85
CA ILE A 31 -2.15 2.66 6.69
C ILE A 31 -1.28 2.60 7.95
N ASN A 32 -1.86 2.80 9.14
CA ASN A 32 -1.13 2.75 10.40
C ASN A 32 -0.36 1.43 10.56
N TYR A 33 -1.01 0.30 10.32
CA TYR A 33 -0.36 -1.01 10.35
C TYR A 33 0.77 -1.10 9.32
N SER A 34 0.49 -0.77 8.07
CA SER A 34 1.44 -0.87 6.96
C SER A 34 2.69 -0.02 7.15
N GLU A 35 2.56 1.19 7.70
CA GLU A 35 3.68 2.12 7.91
C GLU A 35 4.49 1.75 9.16
N THR A 36 3.84 1.21 10.21
CA THR A 36 4.50 0.93 11.50
C THR A 36 5.05 -0.49 11.63
N LYS A 37 4.76 -1.40 10.69
CA LYS A 37 5.23 -2.80 10.75
C LYS A 37 6.76 -2.96 10.67
N LYS A 38 7.50 -1.94 10.22
CA LYS A 38 8.98 -1.91 10.17
C LYS A 38 9.52 -0.66 10.84
N LYS A 39 10.55 -0.81 11.68
CA LYS A 39 11.26 0.34 12.29
C LYS A 39 12.04 1.16 11.26
N GLU A 40 12.58 0.50 10.25
CA GLU A 40 13.26 1.11 9.11
C GLU A 40 12.46 0.76 7.85
N PRO A 41 11.40 1.52 7.55
CA PRO A 41 10.59 1.29 6.37
C PRO A 41 11.38 1.70 5.12
N ASP A 42 10.86 1.31 3.96
CA ASP A 42 11.45 1.69 2.70
C ASP A 42 11.01 3.07 2.19
N TYR A 43 9.86 3.56 2.66
CA TYR A 43 9.48 4.96 2.52
C TYR A 43 8.90 5.56 3.81
N ILE A 44 8.92 6.90 3.88
CA ILE A 44 8.25 7.70 4.91
C ILE A 44 7.22 8.59 4.21
N ALA A 45 5.97 8.51 4.65
CA ALA A 45 4.91 9.34 4.11
C ALA A 45 5.06 10.80 4.58
N THR A 46 4.77 11.75 3.69
CA THR A 46 4.95 13.18 3.96
C THR A 46 3.96 13.76 4.95
N HIS A 47 2.85 13.07 5.23
CA HIS A 47 1.83 13.53 6.18
C HIS A 47 2.34 13.63 7.63
N ALA A 48 3.45 12.96 7.96
CA ALA A 48 4.08 13.00 9.27
C ALA A 48 5.62 12.89 9.17
N MET A 49 6.23 13.49 8.15
CA MET A 49 7.68 13.46 7.94
C MET A 49 8.39 14.59 8.71
N VAL A 50 9.53 14.26 9.31
CA VAL A 50 10.47 15.22 9.90
C VAL A 50 11.85 15.01 9.26
N ILE A 51 12.37 16.07 8.66
CA ILE A 51 13.65 16.09 7.95
C ILE A 51 14.38 17.40 8.25
N ASP A 52 15.71 17.34 8.28
CA ASP A 52 16.55 18.53 8.35
C ASP A 52 16.35 19.41 7.08
N PRO A 53 16.11 20.73 7.23
CA PRO A 53 15.84 21.59 6.09
C PRO A 53 17.03 21.74 5.14
N GLU A 54 18.27 21.69 5.63
CA GLU A 54 19.46 21.76 4.79
C GLU A 54 19.67 20.45 4.03
N LEU A 55 19.39 19.30 4.66
CA LEU A 55 19.33 18.01 3.98
C LEU A 55 18.27 18.04 2.86
N PHE A 56 17.05 18.49 3.14
CA PHE A 56 15.97 18.55 2.15
C PHE A 56 16.36 19.38 0.91
N LYS A 57 16.97 20.56 1.13
CA LYS A 57 17.51 21.40 0.04
C LYS A 57 18.66 20.72 -0.69
N LYS A 58 19.60 20.13 0.05
CA LYS A 58 20.80 19.46 -0.51
C LYS A 58 20.44 18.32 -1.45
N VAL A 59 19.37 17.57 -1.15
CA VAL A 59 18.90 16.49 -2.03
C VAL A 59 17.95 16.98 -3.13
N GLY A 60 17.65 18.28 -3.22
CA GLY A 60 16.81 18.86 -4.28
C GLY A 60 15.31 18.73 -4.06
N GLY A 61 14.85 18.48 -2.82
CA GLY A 61 13.43 18.42 -2.47
C GLY A 61 12.63 17.32 -3.18
N PHE A 62 11.32 17.51 -3.30
CA PHE A 62 10.42 16.60 -4.02
C PHE A 62 10.55 16.78 -5.54
N SER A 63 10.42 15.69 -6.28
CA SER A 63 10.38 15.75 -7.74
C SER A 63 9.15 16.53 -8.21
N GLU A 64 9.35 17.45 -9.15
CA GLU A 64 8.26 18.16 -9.86
C GLU A 64 7.76 17.37 -11.09
N ASP A 65 8.20 16.11 -11.27
CA ASP A 65 7.66 15.24 -12.30
C ASP A 65 6.22 14.82 -11.97
N PHE A 66 5.26 15.55 -12.55
CA PHE A 66 3.84 15.27 -12.43
C PHE A 66 3.37 13.99 -13.15
N SER A 67 4.26 13.21 -13.78
CA SER A 67 3.90 11.96 -14.46
C SER A 67 3.45 10.85 -13.49
N LEU A 68 3.78 10.96 -12.20
CA LEU A 68 3.41 10.00 -11.15
C LEU A 68 2.81 10.71 -9.93
N PRO A 69 1.58 11.24 -10.03
CA PRO A 69 0.93 11.85 -8.88
C PRO A 69 0.72 10.79 -7.77
N ILE A 70 0.95 11.16 -6.51
CA ILE A 70 0.75 10.34 -5.28
C ILE A 70 1.92 9.40 -4.94
N ILE A 71 3.06 9.51 -5.62
CA ILE A 71 4.25 8.68 -5.36
C ILE A 71 5.47 9.56 -5.01
N GLU A 72 5.27 10.87 -4.81
CA GLU A 72 6.33 11.82 -4.51
C GLU A 72 7.07 11.49 -3.20
N ASP A 73 6.35 10.99 -2.20
CA ASP A 73 6.89 10.60 -0.89
C ASP A 73 7.74 9.32 -0.98
N VAL A 74 7.28 8.34 -1.77
CA VAL A 74 8.00 7.10 -2.06
C VAL A 74 9.26 7.38 -2.87
N GLU A 75 9.15 8.17 -3.94
CA GLU A 75 10.28 8.56 -4.78
C GLU A 75 11.36 9.22 -3.94
N PHE A 76 10.97 10.25 -3.19
CA PHE A 76 11.86 11.02 -2.33
C PHE A 76 12.56 10.11 -1.31
N SER A 77 11.80 9.24 -0.66
CA SER A 77 12.34 8.29 0.32
C SER A 77 13.30 7.29 -0.30
N HIS A 78 12.98 6.74 -1.47
CA HIS A 78 13.87 5.82 -2.18
C HIS A 78 15.17 6.51 -2.63
N ARG A 79 15.08 7.77 -3.07
CA ARG A 79 16.25 8.58 -3.43
C ARG A 79 17.14 8.86 -2.22
N LEU A 80 16.56 9.24 -1.09
CA LEU A 80 17.28 9.38 0.18
C LEU A 80 18.02 8.09 0.56
N ARG A 81 17.37 6.93 0.43
CA ARG A 81 18.00 5.64 0.71
C ARG A 81 19.15 5.31 -0.25
N ARG A 82 19.02 5.64 -1.53
CA ARG A 82 20.13 5.48 -2.51
C ARG A 82 21.33 6.35 -2.16
N LEU A 83 21.09 7.53 -1.57
CA LEU A 83 22.13 8.42 -1.06
C LEU A 83 22.69 8.02 0.31
N GLY A 84 22.24 6.90 0.89
CA GLY A 84 22.75 6.37 2.15
C GLY A 84 22.05 6.86 3.42
N PHE A 85 21.00 7.68 3.30
CA PHE A 85 20.23 8.16 4.46
C PHE A 85 19.35 7.06 5.05
N ARG A 86 19.18 7.09 6.38
CA ARG A 86 18.34 6.12 7.09
C ARG A 86 16.94 6.68 7.29
N LEU A 87 15.94 5.87 6.99
CA LEU A 87 14.54 6.17 7.27
C LEU A 87 14.13 5.49 8.58
N VAL A 88 13.57 6.24 9.51
CA VAL A 88 13.19 5.73 10.84
C VAL A 88 11.72 6.03 11.11
N MET A 89 10.92 4.98 11.30
CA MET A 89 9.54 5.10 11.72
C MET A 89 9.46 5.25 13.24
N LYS A 90 8.73 6.26 13.69
CA LYS A 90 8.43 6.61 15.08
C LYS A 90 6.91 6.55 15.29
N PRO A 91 6.35 5.36 15.62
CA PRO A 91 4.90 5.16 15.74
C PRO A 91 4.21 6.06 16.78
N GLU A 92 4.99 6.67 17.68
CA GLU A 92 4.53 7.67 18.64
C GLU A 92 4.19 9.04 18.02
N ILE A 93 4.72 9.35 16.83
CA ILE A 93 4.36 10.55 16.08
C ILE A 93 3.07 10.25 15.31
N LEU A 94 1.96 10.79 15.79
CA LEU A 94 0.63 10.50 15.29
C LEU A 94 -0.07 11.74 14.73
N VAL A 95 -0.60 11.61 13.53
CA VAL A 95 -1.44 12.64 12.88
C VAL A 95 -2.86 12.09 12.72
N ARG A 96 -3.87 12.88 13.10
CA ARG A 96 -5.27 12.48 12.89
C ARG A 96 -5.78 13.02 11.56
N HIS A 97 -6.15 12.12 10.66
CA HIS A 97 -6.59 12.46 9.30
C HIS A 97 -8.13 12.49 9.17
N ILE A 98 -8.64 13.29 8.21
CA ILE A 98 -10.04 13.29 7.77
C ILE A 98 -10.09 12.69 6.35
N PHE A 99 -10.56 11.46 6.19
CA PHE A 99 -10.57 10.78 4.88
C PHE A 99 -11.82 11.11 4.04
N ASN A 100 -12.96 11.24 4.69
CA ASN A 100 -14.30 11.31 4.11
C ASN A 100 -14.59 10.16 3.14
N PHE A 101 -14.17 8.95 3.47
CA PHE A 101 -14.31 7.79 2.60
C PHE A 101 -15.70 7.17 2.69
N THR A 102 -16.33 7.04 1.52
CA THR A 102 -17.41 6.08 1.25
C THR A 102 -16.80 4.84 0.62
N LEU A 103 -17.61 3.79 0.40
CA LEU A 103 -17.18 2.59 -0.33
C LEU A 103 -16.52 2.97 -1.68
N ILE A 104 -17.21 3.80 -2.46
CA ILE A 104 -16.75 4.22 -3.79
C ILE A 104 -15.43 4.99 -3.70
N LYS A 105 -15.30 5.92 -2.74
CA LYS A 105 -14.06 6.69 -2.56
C LYS A 105 -12.89 5.80 -2.12
N SER A 106 -13.14 4.84 -1.23
CA SER A 106 -12.16 3.85 -0.79
C SER A 106 -11.63 3.02 -1.97
N LEU A 107 -12.54 2.46 -2.78
CA LEU A 107 -12.17 1.66 -3.95
C LEU A 107 -11.49 2.51 -5.03
N LYS A 108 -11.96 3.74 -5.29
CA LYS A 108 -11.31 4.65 -6.24
C LYS A 108 -9.89 5.02 -5.79
N ASN A 109 -9.69 5.23 -4.49
CA ASN A 109 -8.38 5.49 -3.90
C ASN A 109 -7.47 4.26 -4.05
N ALA A 110 -7.96 3.06 -3.73
CA ALA A 110 -7.23 1.80 -3.88
C ALA A 110 -6.78 1.57 -5.33
N PHE A 111 -7.69 1.75 -6.29
CA PHE A 111 -7.38 1.69 -7.72
C PHE A 111 -6.30 2.69 -8.12
N LYS A 112 -6.48 3.97 -7.75
CA LYS A 112 -5.56 5.04 -8.14
C LYS A 112 -4.16 4.79 -7.57
N LYS A 113 -4.06 4.49 -6.27
CA LYS A 113 -2.78 4.19 -5.60
C LYS A 113 -2.13 2.97 -6.22
N SER A 114 -2.86 1.87 -6.39
CA SER A 114 -2.29 0.66 -6.99
C SER A 114 -1.78 0.91 -8.41
N LYS A 115 -2.51 1.66 -9.24
CA LYS A 115 -2.08 2.00 -10.59
C LYS A 115 -0.73 2.71 -10.60
N TYR A 116 -0.60 3.81 -9.86
CA TYR A 116 0.63 4.61 -9.86
C TYR A 116 1.78 3.89 -9.16
N TRP A 117 1.49 3.15 -8.09
CA TRP A 117 2.47 2.29 -7.44
C TRP A 117 3.05 1.24 -8.41
N THR A 118 2.18 0.60 -9.21
CA THR A 118 2.62 -0.38 -10.21
C THR A 118 3.47 0.26 -11.31
N ILE A 119 3.11 1.44 -11.81
CA ILE A 119 3.93 2.16 -12.80
C ILE A 119 5.29 2.50 -12.20
N TYR A 120 5.32 3.07 -10.99
CA TYR A 120 6.55 3.38 -10.29
C TYR A 120 7.42 2.14 -10.09
N SER A 121 6.81 1.02 -9.66
CA SER A 121 7.57 -0.19 -9.37
C SER A 121 8.13 -0.87 -10.64
N LEU A 122 7.43 -0.74 -11.77
CA LEU A 122 7.92 -1.17 -13.07
C LEU A 122 9.11 -0.33 -13.54
N ARG A 123 9.06 1.00 -13.34
CA ARG A 123 10.19 1.90 -13.65
C ARG A 123 11.42 1.56 -12.81
N ASN A 124 11.24 1.22 -11.53
CA ASN A 124 12.32 0.91 -10.59
C ASN A 124 12.72 -0.58 -10.52
N ARG A 125 12.04 -1.46 -11.28
CA ARG A 125 12.24 -2.92 -11.28
C ARG A 125 12.10 -3.59 -9.90
N ASP A 126 11.17 -3.09 -9.08
CA ASP A 126 10.97 -3.52 -7.69
C ASP A 126 9.52 -3.96 -7.38
N MET A 127 8.77 -4.41 -8.40
CA MET A 127 7.37 -4.84 -8.28
C MET A 127 7.08 -5.81 -7.12
N PHE A 128 8.03 -6.71 -6.80
CA PHE A 128 7.85 -7.70 -5.73
C PHE A 128 8.33 -7.22 -4.36
N ARG A 129 8.95 -6.05 -4.26
CA ARG A 129 9.45 -5.48 -3.01
C ARG A 129 8.31 -5.09 -2.07
N ASP A 130 8.43 -5.46 -0.80
CA ASP A 130 7.48 -5.09 0.25
C ASP A 130 7.67 -3.63 0.65
N SER A 131 6.68 -2.79 0.33
CA SER A 131 6.75 -1.35 0.51
C SER A 131 5.49 -0.77 1.13
N GLY A 132 5.58 -0.33 2.40
CA GLY A 132 4.45 0.11 3.24
C GLY A 132 3.12 -0.57 2.90
N THR A 133 2.22 0.15 2.20
CA THR A 133 0.89 -0.37 1.80
C THR A 133 0.91 -1.34 0.61
N ALA A 134 1.86 -1.23 -0.32
CA ALA A 134 2.15 -2.21 -1.39
C ALA A 134 2.90 -3.42 -0.82
N SER A 135 2.25 -4.04 0.15
CA SER A 135 2.82 -5.02 1.04
C SER A 135 2.78 -6.44 0.50
N VAL A 136 3.55 -7.35 1.12
CA VAL A 136 3.37 -8.80 0.88
C VAL A 136 1.93 -9.21 1.17
N GLU A 137 1.36 -8.74 2.28
CA GLU A 137 -0.02 -9.00 2.66
C GLU A 137 -1.00 -8.59 1.55
N LEU A 138 -0.88 -7.38 1.00
CA LEU A 138 -1.77 -6.90 -0.06
C LEU A 138 -1.57 -7.67 -1.38
N LYS A 139 -0.34 -8.03 -1.73
CA LYS A 139 -0.06 -8.81 -2.95
C LYS A 139 -0.62 -10.22 -2.85
N THR A 140 -0.43 -10.87 -1.71
CA THR A 140 -1.00 -12.20 -1.42
C THR A 140 -2.51 -12.16 -1.43
N ASP A 141 -3.11 -11.11 -0.87
CA ASP A 141 -4.55 -10.88 -0.83
C ASP A 141 -5.16 -10.75 -2.24
N VAL A 142 -4.57 -9.90 -3.09
CA VAL A 142 -4.95 -9.77 -4.50
C VAL A 142 -4.80 -11.10 -5.23
N ALA A 143 -3.64 -11.75 -5.14
CA ALA A 143 -3.41 -13.04 -5.81
C ALA A 143 -4.43 -14.11 -5.37
N SER A 144 -4.69 -14.20 -4.07
CA SER A 144 -5.63 -15.18 -3.51
C SER A 144 -7.06 -14.90 -3.96
N CYS A 145 -7.48 -13.63 -4.01
CA CYS A 145 -8.80 -13.23 -4.48
C CYS A 145 -9.03 -13.63 -5.96
N PHE A 146 -8.09 -13.31 -6.84
CA PHE A 146 -8.23 -13.63 -8.27
C PHE A 146 -8.10 -15.14 -8.55
N LEU A 147 -7.21 -15.85 -7.86
CA LEU A 147 -7.11 -17.31 -7.96
C LEU A 147 -8.38 -18.00 -7.44
N SER A 148 -8.93 -17.52 -6.33
CA SER A 148 -10.21 -18.02 -5.79
C SER A 148 -11.34 -17.84 -6.81
N ALA A 149 -11.41 -16.69 -7.48
CA ALA A 149 -12.41 -16.46 -8.53
C ALA A 149 -12.27 -17.44 -9.71
N ILE A 150 -11.03 -17.71 -10.13
CA ILE A 150 -10.74 -18.69 -11.20
C ILE A 150 -11.13 -20.11 -10.76
N PHE A 151 -10.76 -20.54 -9.56
CA PHE A 151 -11.12 -21.87 -9.06
C PHE A 151 -12.63 -22.04 -8.90
N LEU A 152 -13.32 -21.04 -8.36
CA LEU A 152 -14.78 -21.07 -8.27
C LEU A 152 -15.44 -21.12 -9.65
N LEU A 153 -14.91 -20.41 -10.65
CA LEU A 153 -15.40 -20.51 -12.02
C LEU A 153 -15.18 -21.91 -12.61
N LEU A 154 -14.00 -22.50 -12.41
CA LEU A 154 -13.71 -23.86 -12.85
C LEU A 154 -14.58 -24.90 -12.14
N PHE A 155 -14.89 -24.71 -10.86
CA PHE A 155 -15.85 -25.53 -10.13
C PHE A 155 -17.23 -25.52 -10.81
N LEU A 156 -17.73 -24.33 -11.17
CA LEU A 156 -19.04 -24.20 -11.83
C LEU A 156 -19.10 -24.93 -13.18
N PHE A 157 -18.01 -24.94 -13.96
CA PHE A 157 -17.99 -25.59 -15.27
C PHE A 157 -17.71 -27.10 -15.21
N THR A 158 -16.92 -27.55 -14.23
CA THR A 158 -16.44 -28.95 -14.17
C THR A 158 -17.14 -29.79 -13.09
N SER A 159 -17.82 -29.14 -12.14
CA SER A 159 -18.32 -29.75 -10.90
C SER A 159 -17.25 -30.51 -10.10
N ASN A 160 -15.96 -30.26 -10.35
CA ASN A 160 -14.87 -30.94 -9.66
C ASN A 160 -14.63 -30.32 -8.27
N THR A 161 -14.85 -31.11 -7.22
CA THR A 161 -14.74 -30.70 -5.80
C THR A 161 -13.33 -30.31 -5.35
N MET A 162 -12.30 -30.60 -6.16
CA MET A 162 -10.94 -30.11 -5.91
C MET A 162 -10.87 -28.58 -5.88
N PHE A 163 -11.64 -27.90 -6.73
CA PHE A 163 -11.55 -26.44 -6.88
C PHE A 163 -12.02 -25.66 -5.64
N PRO A 164 -13.15 -25.99 -4.98
CA PRO A 164 -13.47 -25.44 -3.66
C PRO A 164 -12.37 -25.66 -2.61
N GLY A 165 -11.71 -26.83 -2.62
CA GLY A 165 -10.57 -27.12 -1.75
C GLY A 165 -9.39 -26.19 -1.99
N LEU A 166 -9.05 -25.94 -3.27
CA LEU A 166 -8.01 -24.99 -3.65
C LEU A 166 -8.36 -23.54 -3.26
N THR A 167 -9.63 -23.15 -3.44
CA THR A 167 -10.13 -21.85 -2.95
C THR A 167 -9.91 -21.71 -1.44
N ALA A 168 -10.29 -22.72 -0.65
CA ALA A 168 -10.06 -22.72 0.80
C ALA A 168 -8.58 -22.59 1.17
N ILE A 169 -7.68 -23.30 0.46
CA ILE A 169 -6.24 -23.21 0.68
C ILE A 169 -5.72 -21.79 0.39
N THR A 170 -6.10 -21.19 -0.74
CA THR A 170 -5.65 -19.82 -1.07
C THR A 170 -6.13 -18.80 -0.03
N GLN A 171 -7.37 -18.92 0.45
CA GLN A 171 -7.88 -18.04 1.51
C GLN A 171 -7.20 -18.29 2.85
N ALA A 172 -6.88 -19.53 3.21
CA ALA A 172 -6.10 -19.83 4.41
C ALA A 172 -4.71 -19.18 4.37
N ILE A 173 -4.04 -19.22 3.22
CA ILE A 173 -2.75 -18.55 3.00
C ILE A 173 -2.90 -17.03 3.16
N ASN A 174 -3.94 -16.44 2.56
CA ASN A 174 -4.21 -15.01 2.68
C ASN A 174 -4.43 -14.59 4.15
N LEU A 175 -5.32 -15.28 4.86
CA LEU A 175 -5.62 -15.00 6.27
C LEU A 175 -4.38 -15.18 7.16
N PHE A 176 -3.57 -16.22 6.93
CA PHE A 176 -2.33 -16.43 7.66
C PHE A 176 -1.32 -15.31 7.41
N THR A 177 -1.17 -14.88 6.16
CA THR A 177 -0.23 -13.82 5.74
C THR A 177 -0.67 -12.46 6.32
N SER A 178 -1.97 -12.18 6.26
CA SER A 178 -2.58 -10.94 6.71
C SER A 178 -2.94 -10.92 8.21
N ARG A 179 -2.59 -11.97 8.98
CA ARG A 179 -3.03 -12.16 10.37
C ARG A 179 -2.75 -10.97 11.29
N LYS A 180 -1.60 -10.30 11.13
CA LYS A 180 -1.23 -9.15 11.99
C LYS A 180 -2.05 -7.90 11.66
N LEU A 181 -2.34 -7.67 10.37
CA LEU A 181 -3.26 -6.61 9.94
C LEU A 181 -4.68 -6.89 10.44
N ILE A 182 -5.13 -8.13 10.32
CA ILE A 182 -6.42 -8.58 10.85
C ILE A 182 -6.47 -8.31 12.34
N THR A 183 -5.51 -8.77 13.13
CA THR A 183 -5.40 -8.48 14.56
C THR A 183 -5.43 -6.97 14.85
N ALA A 184 -4.84 -6.12 14.01
CA ALA A 184 -4.91 -4.68 14.16
C ALA A 184 -6.35 -4.14 14.00
N PHE A 185 -7.15 -4.68 13.07
CA PHE A 185 -8.57 -4.32 12.96
C PHE A 185 -9.36 -4.69 14.23
N PHE A 186 -9.20 -5.93 14.71
CA PHE A 186 -9.88 -6.42 15.92
C PHE A 186 -9.48 -5.63 17.17
N ASN A 187 -8.17 -5.39 17.36
CA ASN A 187 -7.67 -4.66 18.54
C ASN A 187 -8.07 -3.19 18.55
N THR A 188 -8.38 -2.59 17.40
CA THR A 188 -8.71 -1.16 17.33
C THR A 188 -10.20 -0.89 17.52
N LYS A 189 -11.08 -1.69 16.89
CA LYS A 189 -12.54 -1.41 16.88
C LYS A 189 -13.41 -2.62 17.26
N GLY A 190 -12.80 -3.69 17.76
CA GLY A 190 -13.51 -4.86 18.28
C GLY A 190 -13.97 -5.85 17.20
N LEU A 191 -14.71 -6.86 17.64
CA LEU A 191 -15.08 -8.05 16.86
C LEU A 191 -15.88 -7.72 15.60
N VAL A 192 -16.96 -6.96 15.73
CA VAL A 192 -17.87 -6.64 14.60
C VAL A 192 -17.13 -5.91 13.49
N PHE A 193 -16.34 -4.90 13.84
CA PHE A 193 -15.53 -4.18 12.86
C PHE A 193 -14.42 -5.06 12.28
N GLY A 194 -13.72 -5.83 13.12
CA GLY A 194 -12.65 -6.72 12.71
C GLY A 194 -13.09 -7.73 11.64
N LEU A 195 -14.25 -8.35 11.83
CA LEU A 195 -14.85 -9.27 10.87
C LEU A 195 -15.22 -8.56 9.57
N ALA A 196 -15.95 -7.44 9.65
CA ALA A 196 -16.37 -6.69 8.46
C ALA A 196 -15.16 -6.14 7.67
N ALA A 197 -14.12 -5.66 8.35
CA ALA A 197 -12.88 -5.19 7.75
C ALA A 197 -12.11 -6.32 7.07
N THR A 198 -12.08 -7.52 7.68
CA THR A 198 -11.44 -8.70 7.10
C THR A 198 -12.15 -9.16 5.84
N ILE A 199 -13.49 -9.19 5.85
CA ILE A 199 -14.30 -9.52 4.66
C ILE A 199 -14.07 -8.48 3.55
N TYR A 200 -14.09 -7.19 3.91
CA TYR A 200 -13.85 -6.12 2.95
C TYR A 200 -12.45 -6.20 2.34
N TYR A 201 -11.42 -6.42 3.18
CA TYR A 201 -10.03 -6.61 2.74
C TYR A 201 -9.88 -7.83 1.84
N ALA A 202 -10.43 -8.99 2.21
CA ALA A 202 -10.21 -10.24 1.49
C ALA A 202 -11.01 -10.39 0.20
N LEU A 203 -12.19 -9.76 0.10
CA LEU A 203 -13.15 -10.06 -0.97
C LEU A 203 -13.53 -8.87 -1.86
N ILE A 204 -13.40 -7.62 -1.39
CA ILE A 204 -13.90 -6.45 -2.14
C ILE A 204 -12.77 -5.51 -2.52
N TYR A 205 -11.95 -5.10 -1.55
CA TYR A 205 -10.78 -4.25 -1.74
C TYR A 205 -9.79 -4.77 -2.81
N PRO A 206 -9.50 -6.10 -2.94
CA PRO A 206 -8.48 -6.60 -3.86
C PRO A 206 -8.86 -6.42 -5.33
N PHE A 207 -10.16 -6.36 -5.66
CA PHE A 207 -10.61 -6.10 -7.03
C PHE A 207 -10.16 -4.71 -7.50
N ALA A 208 -10.38 -3.68 -6.68
CA ALA A 208 -9.97 -2.32 -7.02
C ALA A 208 -8.45 -2.21 -7.17
N VAL A 209 -7.70 -2.86 -6.26
CA VAL A 209 -6.23 -2.92 -6.30
C VAL A 209 -5.76 -3.65 -7.55
N GLY A 210 -6.25 -4.87 -7.81
CA GLY A 210 -5.85 -5.68 -8.97
C GLY A 210 -6.16 -5.01 -10.31
N ILE A 211 -7.35 -4.42 -10.47
CA ILE A 211 -7.69 -3.63 -11.68
C ILE A 211 -6.77 -2.41 -11.80
N GLY A 212 -6.43 -1.76 -10.68
CA GLY A 212 -5.45 -0.68 -10.63
C GLY A 212 -4.07 -1.13 -11.12
N ALA A 213 -3.57 -2.26 -10.61
CA ALA A 213 -2.29 -2.82 -11.01
C ALA A 213 -2.25 -3.18 -12.51
N ILE A 214 -3.28 -3.84 -13.03
CA ILE A 214 -3.40 -4.15 -14.46
C ILE A 214 -3.40 -2.86 -15.29
N SER A 215 -4.19 -1.84 -14.88
CA SER A 215 -4.21 -0.54 -15.53
C SER A 215 -2.83 0.13 -15.52
N GLY A 216 -2.07 -0.01 -14.44
CA GLY A 216 -0.70 0.48 -14.31
C GLY A 216 0.26 -0.21 -15.28
N ILE A 217 0.21 -1.54 -15.37
CA ILE A 217 1.01 -2.33 -16.33
C ILE A 217 0.71 -1.90 -17.76
N MET A 218 -0.57 -1.84 -18.14
CA MET A 218 -0.97 -1.44 -19.49
C MET A 218 -0.50 -0.04 -19.83
N HIS A 219 -0.59 0.90 -18.88
CA HIS A 219 -0.14 2.27 -19.07
C HIS A 219 1.38 2.33 -19.25
N TYR A 220 2.15 1.64 -18.40
CA TYR A 220 3.61 1.56 -18.50
C TYR A 220 4.06 0.98 -19.85
N LEU A 221 3.43 -0.10 -20.31
CA LEU A 221 3.76 -0.72 -21.61
C LEU A 221 3.47 0.23 -22.78
N LYS A 222 2.37 0.99 -22.74
CA LYS A 222 2.06 2.00 -23.76
C LYS A 222 3.12 3.11 -23.80
N MET A 223 3.56 3.62 -22.65
CA MET A 223 4.62 4.63 -22.59
C MET A 223 5.94 4.09 -23.15
N LYS A 224 6.32 2.87 -22.76
CA LYS A 224 7.54 2.22 -23.26
C LYS A 224 7.52 1.99 -24.78
N GLY A 225 6.36 1.62 -25.34
CA GLY A 225 6.19 1.40 -26.78
C GLY A 225 6.14 2.69 -27.62
N ALA A 226 5.75 3.82 -27.03
CA ALA A 226 5.62 5.11 -27.72
C ALA A 226 6.96 5.87 -27.88
N GLY A 227 8.10 5.25 -27.55
CA GLY A 227 9.42 5.90 -27.65
C GLY A 227 9.66 7.03 -26.64
N SER A 228 8.74 7.24 -25.67
CA SER A 228 9.03 8.14 -24.56
C SER A 228 10.17 7.54 -23.75
N SER A 229 11.32 8.21 -23.73
CA SER A 229 12.40 7.96 -22.78
C SER A 229 11.84 8.21 -21.39
N LEU A 230 11.28 7.16 -20.78
CA LEU A 230 10.98 7.17 -19.37
C LEU A 230 12.32 7.46 -18.68
N PRO A 231 12.44 8.57 -17.91
CA PRO A 231 13.68 8.88 -17.23
C PRO A 231 14.14 7.65 -16.47
N ALA A 232 15.43 7.34 -16.55
CA ALA A 232 16.01 6.32 -15.71
C ALA A 232 15.65 6.62 -14.25
N PRO A 233 15.38 5.61 -13.41
CA PRO A 233 15.25 5.85 -11.98
C PRO A 233 16.56 6.50 -11.51
N LEU A 234 16.49 7.78 -11.12
CA LEU A 234 17.62 8.58 -10.62
C LEU A 234 18.21 7.95 -9.36
#